data_AF-A0A833E5M8-F1
#
_entry.id   AF-A0A833E5M8-F1
#
_cell.length_a   1.000
_cell.length_b   1.000
_cell.length_c   1.000
_cell.angle_alpha   90.00
_cell.angle_beta   90.00
_cell.angle_gamma   90.00
#
_symmetry.space_group_name_H-M   'P 1'
#
loop_
_entity.id
_entity.type
_entity.pdbx_description
1 polymer ?
#
loop_
_entity_poly.entity_id
_entity_poly.type
_entity_poly.pdbx_seq_one_letter_code
_entity_poly.pdbx_strand_id
1 'polypeptide(L)'
;MILIIGYGSFGRKVVNYAKTLDRVRVIDKNPTVFESVEKLDFEYMVGDACDKETLIKAGVKEADTVIVLTNEHTTNKRIVELVKELNPTTYVIARGISKYPDLYSGVPVNKVIYPVDCAAREIVSEIERSKMKKRLMDLEKVIGDLKSKHGLTIDGDNLKEGVNNNGSISFLIVMHNNPDPDSIASAMALKRILERWKVKADIGYGGKIEFDENKAMINLLGIKLIPIEDIDISKYSGIAVVDTSSSKLLPINLDREIDILIDHHENGDLTAKYMDIRPDVGATATIMVEYLNELGITPKQDLATALYYAICSDTNYFRRKTSKKDFEAAGYLQDLMDPKILEMIENPEMDTETMEILARSILNRKVVRSSIALSYVDTVKNRGALAKAADFLLKMEGITTTFVFGISGSKIYISARTKDLRIDVGEIMRKAFGGGGHQKAAAASIDLGIFESVSDKDSLRKLVEEAIQTKILEVMGISEEEEIVKS
;
A
#
# COMPACT_ATOMS: atom_id res chain seq x y z
N MET A 1 40.48 12.98 0.48
CA MET A 1 40.79 13.29 -0.94
C MET A 1 40.71 12.04 -1.80
N ILE A 2 40.24 12.21 -3.04
CA ILE A 2 40.15 11.15 -4.05
C ILE A 2 41.26 11.32 -5.09
N LEU A 3 42.07 10.29 -5.28
CA LEU A 3 43.09 10.24 -6.34
C LEU A 3 42.60 9.38 -7.52
N ILE A 4 42.47 9.99 -8.70
CA ILE A 4 42.01 9.31 -9.91
C ILE A 4 43.17 9.15 -10.89
N ILE A 5 43.39 7.93 -11.36
CA ILE A 5 44.49 7.58 -12.26
C ILE A 5 43.90 7.15 -13.60
N GLY A 6 44.15 7.95 -14.64
CA GLY A 6 43.57 7.81 -15.97
C GLY A 6 42.41 8.78 -16.21
N TYR A 7 42.64 9.78 -17.05
CA TYR A 7 41.74 10.85 -17.47
C TYR A 7 41.28 10.72 -18.94
N GLY A 8 41.13 9.47 -19.40
CA GLY A 8 40.49 9.15 -20.67
C GLY A 8 38.97 9.41 -20.65
N SER A 9 38.24 8.89 -21.65
CA SER A 9 36.79 9.09 -21.79
C SER A 9 35.98 8.74 -20.54
N PHE A 10 36.28 7.60 -19.91
CA PHE A 10 35.63 7.16 -18.68
C PHE A 10 36.10 7.97 -17.46
N GLY A 11 37.41 8.23 -17.34
CA GLY A 11 37.99 9.02 -16.24
C GLY A 11 37.41 10.42 -16.15
N ARG A 12 37.21 11.10 -17.28
CA ARG A 12 36.55 12.42 -17.36
C ARG A 12 35.16 12.40 -16.73
N LYS A 13 34.36 11.36 -17.01
CA LYS A 13 33.01 11.22 -16.43
C LYS A 13 33.10 10.99 -14.93
N VAL A 14 33.99 10.10 -14.47
CA VAL A 14 34.17 9.83 -13.04
C VAL A 14 34.59 11.09 -12.28
N VAL A 15 35.56 11.86 -12.80
CA VAL A 15 36.00 13.13 -12.19
C VAL A 15 34.83 14.11 -12.04
N ASN A 16 33.99 14.25 -13.07
CA ASN A 16 32.84 15.17 -13.04
C ASN A 16 31.83 14.85 -11.93
N TYR A 17 31.63 13.57 -11.60
CA TYR A 17 30.77 13.17 -10.48
C TYR A 17 31.53 13.23 -9.15
N ALA A 18 32.78 12.75 -9.11
CA ALA A 18 33.58 12.64 -7.89
C ALA A 18 33.92 13.99 -7.25
N LYS A 19 34.11 15.06 -8.05
CA LYS A 19 34.41 16.40 -7.54
C LYS A 19 33.29 17.02 -6.69
N THR A 20 32.07 16.48 -6.79
CA THR A 20 30.94 16.91 -5.94
C THR A 20 30.96 16.26 -4.55
N LEU A 21 31.76 15.21 -4.37
CA LEU A 21 31.83 14.42 -3.15
C LEU A 21 33.02 14.80 -2.26
N ASP A 22 34.18 15.03 -2.86
CA ASP A 22 35.42 15.38 -2.15
C ASP A 22 36.44 16.04 -3.11
N ARG A 23 37.55 16.57 -2.56
CA ARG A 23 38.68 17.09 -3.34
C ARG A 23 39.27 15.98 -4.21
N VAL A 24 39.29 16.22 -5.53
CA VAL A 24 39.82 15.30 -6.53
C VAL A 24 41.19 15.77 -7.01
N ARG A 25 42.12 14.81 -7.12
CA ARG A 25 43.36 14.96 -7.86
C ARG A 25 43.48 13.89 -8.93
N VAL A 26 43.98 14.26 -10.11
CA VAL A 26 44.03 13.37 -11.28
C VAL A 26 45.45 13.18 -11.78
N ILE A 27 45.82 11.95 -12.13
CA ILE A 27 47.07 11.62 -12.83
C ILE A 27 46.73 11.03 -14.20
N ASP A 28 47.36 11.50 -15.26
CA ASP A 28 47.39 10.81 -16.55
C ASP A 28 48.76 10.90 -17.20
N LYS A 29 49.18 9.86 -17.91
CA LYS A 29 50.47 9.81 -18.60
C LYS A 29 50.48 10.68 -19.85
N ASN A 30 49.33 10.86 -20.50
CA ASN A 30 49.20 11.61 -21.73
C ASN A 30 48.80 13.07 -21.42
N PRO A 31 49.67 14.08 -21.68
CA PRO A 31 49.34 15.48 -21.41
C PRO A 31 48.13 15.99 -22.21
N THR A 32 47.89 15.44 -23.41
CA THR A 32 46.85 15.97 -24.32
C THR A 32 45.42 15.77 -23.80
N VAL A 33 45.23 14.86 -22.84
CA VAL A 33 43.93 14.65 -22.19
C VAL A 33 43.48 15.85 -21.34
N PHE A 34 44.40 16.75 -20.97
CA PHE A 34 44.12 17.96 -20.22
C PHE A 34 43.99 19.22 -21.10
N GLU A 35 44.52 19.20 -22.32
CA GLU A 35 44.51 20.34 -23.24
C GLU A 35 43.11 20.75 -23.69
N SER A 36 42.16 19.81 -23.70
CA SER A 36 40.78 20.06 -24.15
C SER A 36 39.89 20.80 -23.13
N VAL A 37 40.45 21.38 -22.06
CA VAL A 37 39.64 22.00 -20.99
C VAL A 37 40.19 23.38 -20.63
N GLU A 38 39.45 24.42 -21.01
CA GLU A 38 39.84 25.84 -20.81
C GLU A 38 40.02 26.23 -19.33
N LYS A 39 39.38 25.50 -18.41
CA LYS A 39 39.56 25.65 -16.96
C LYS A 39 39.19 24.36 -16.24
N LEU A 40 40.19 23.65 -15.72
CA LEU A 40 39.98 22.48 -14.87
C LEU A 40 39.70 22.95 -13.44
N ASP A 41 38.61 22.48 -12.84
CA ASP A 41 38.21 22.79 -11.46
C ASP A 41 38.73 21.77 -10.43
N PHE A 42 39.78 21.03 -10.81
CA PHE A 42 40.42 20.01 -10.00
C PHE A 42 41.93 20.03 -10.24
N GLU A 43 42.69 19.45 -9.31
CA GLU A 43 44.14 19.37 -9.42
C GLU A 43 44.54 18.20 -10.31
N TYR A 44 45.51 18.41 -11.20
CA TYR A 44 46.00 17.35 -12.07
C TYR A 44 47.51 17.32 -12.15
N MET A 45 48.03 16.17 -12.57
CA MET A 45 49.44 15.93 -12.80
C MET A 45 49.60 15.08 -14.06
N VAL A 46 50.58 15.45 -14.88
CA VAL A 46 51.02 14.61 -16.00
C VAL A 46 52.13 13.69 -15.48
N GLY A 47 51.95 12.38 -15.58
CA GLY A 47 52.92 11.41 -15.09
C GLY A 47 52.48 9.96 -15.25
N ASP A 48 53.44 9.05 -15.23
CA ASP A 48 53.18 7.61 -15.29
C ASP A 48 52.91 7.07 -13.89
N ALA A 49 51.68 6.63 -13.61
CA ALA A 49 51.32 6.10 -12.30
C ALA A 49 51.94 4.72 -11.98
N CYS A 50 52.62 4.08 -12.95
CA CYS A 50 53.50 2.94 -12.68
C CYS A 50 54.83 3.35 -12.02
N ASP A 51 55.14 4.65 -11.96
CA ASP A 51 56.26 5.20 -11.21
C ASP A 51 55.86 5.58 -9.78
N LYS A 52 56.64 5.08 -8.83
CA LYS A 52 56.44 5.28 -7.39
C LYS A 52 56.59 6.75 -7.00
N GLU A 53 57.54 7.49 -7.60
CA GLU A 53 57.70 8.92 -7.31
C GLU A 53 56.50 9.73 -7.77
N THR A 54 55.96 9.43 -8.96
CA THR A 54 54.76 10.07 -9.50
C THR A 54 53.57 9.91 -8.54
N LEU A 55 53.33 8.69 -8.02
CA LEU A 55 52.27 8.46 -7.04
C LEU A 55 52.48 9.22 -5.73
N ILE A 56 53.72 9.29 -5.23
CA ILE A 56 54.05 10.05 -4.02
C ILE A 56 53.79 11.55 -4.24
N LYS A 57 54.26 12.13 -5.35
CA LYS A 57 54.06 13.54 -5.71
C LYS A 57 52.58 13.87 -5.88
N ALA A 58 51.79 12.93 -6.38
CA ALA A 58 50.35 13.06 -6.48
C ALA A 58 49.61 12.94 -5.14
N GLY A 59 50.28 12.59 -4.04
CA GLY A 59 49.67 12.55 -2.71
C GLY A 59 48.96 11.23 -2.38
N VAL A 60 49.36 10.10 -2.98
CA VAL A 60 48.74 8.79 -2.72
C VAL A 60 48.72 8.38 -1.24
N LYS A 61 49.70 8.84 -0.44
CA LYS A 61 49.80 8.55 1.00
C LYS A 61 48.67 9.17 1.83
N GLU A 62 48.07 10.25 1.32
CA GLU A 62 46.97 10.99 1.97
C GLU A 62 45.63 10.70 1.28
N ALA A 63 45.61 9.88 0.23
CA ALA A 63 44.39 9.55 -0.49
C ALA A 63 43.54 8.54 0.29
N ASP A 64 42.32 8.93 0.66
CA ASP A 64 41.34 8.03 1.29
C ASP A 64 40.84 6.99 0.29
N THR A 65 40.70 7.40 -0.98
CA THR A 65 40.27 6.56 -2.09
C THR A 65 41.15 6.77 -3.31
N VAL A 66 41.60 5.68 -3.92
CA VAL A 66 42.33 5.68 -5.20
C VAL A 66 41.53 4.95 -6.26
N ILE A 67 41.28 5.60 -7.39
CA ILE A 67 40.50 5.04 -8.51
C ILE A 67 41.41 4.86 -9.72
N VAL A 68 41.63 3.62 -10.15
CA VAL A 68 42.52 3.24 -11.25
C VAL A 68 41.70 2.93 -12.51
N LEU A 69 41.75 3.80 -13.51
CA LEU A 69 40.82 3.84 -14.64
C LEU A 69 41.46 3.64 -16.02
N THR A 70 42.74 3.24 -16.08
CA THR A 70 43.41 2.98 -17.36
C THR A 70 42.74 1.83 -18.12
N ASN A 71 42.92 1.80 -19.44
CA ASN A 71 42.38 0.76 -20.32
C ASN A 71 43.23 -0.53 -20.34
N GLU A 72 44.34 -0.57 -19.63
CA GLU A 72 45.28 -1.69 -19.63
C GLU A 72 45.30 -2.38 -18.26
N HIS A 73 45.04 -3.69 -18.24
CA HIS A 73 44.97 -4.43 -16.98
C HIS A 73 46.32 -4.61 -16.28
N THR A 74 47.40 -4.80 -17.04
CA THR A 74 48.76 -4.92 -16.50
C THR A 74 49.15 -3.63 -15.77
N THR A 75 48.87 -2.49 -16.41
CA THR A 75 49.05 -1.15 -15.87
C THR A 75 48.20 -0.96 -14.62
N ASN A 76 46.91 -1.28 -14.67
CA ASN A 76 46.03 -1.18 -13.51
C ASN A 76 46.51 -2.04 -12.33
N LYS A 77 46.87 -3.31 -12.56
CA LYS A 77 47.39 -4.21 -11.52
C LYS A 77 48.64 -3.63 -10.87
N ARG A 78 49.60 -3.16 -11.69
CA ARG A 78 50.85 -2.58 -11.19
C ARG A 78 50.60 -1.34 -10.34
N ILE A 79 49.70 -0.46 -10.78
CA ILE A 79 49.31 0.73 -10.03
C ILE A 79 48.69 0.33 -8.69
N VAL A 80 47.76 -0.64 -8.67
CA VAL A 80 47.11 -1.10 -7.43
C VAL A 80 48.13 -1.64 -6.43
N GLU A 81 49.08 -2.45 -6.88
CA GLU A 81 50.16 -2.98 -6.03
C GLU A 81 51.00 -1.85 -5.42
N LEU A 82 51.42 -0.87 -6.23
CA LEU A 82 52.19 0.29 -5.75
C LEU A 82 51.38 1.16 -4.79
N VAL A 83 50.12 1.39 -5.09
CA VAL A 83 49.21 2.17 -4.23
C VAL A 83 49.08 1.50 -2.87
N LYS A 84 48.89 0.17 -2.82
CA LYS A 84 48.79 -0.58 -1.56
C LYS A 84 50.10 -0.70 -0.81
N GLU A 85 51.23 -0.71 -1.51
CA GLU A 85 52.55 -0.60 -0.88
C GLU A 85 52.75 0.77 -0.22
N LEU A 86 52.34 1.85 -0.89
CA LEU A 86 52.52 3.22 -0.42
C LEU A 86 51.50 3.67 0.63
N ASN A 87 50.28 3.15 0.54
CA ASN A 87 49.16 3.44 1.43
C ASN A 87 48.30 2.18 1.62
N PRO A 88 48.64 1.30 2.59
CA PRO A 88 47.93 0.05 2.82
C PRO A 88 46.44 0.24 3.18
N THR A 89 46.10 1.37 3.81
CA THR A 89 44.76 1.69 4.33
C THR A 89 43.83 2.32 3.30
N THR A 90 44.34 2.82 2.16
CA THR A 90 43.49 3.47 1.15
C THR A 90 42.48 2.50 0.53
N TYR A 91 41.28 2.98 0.21
CA TYR A 91 40.29 2.18 -0.49
C TYR A 91 40.55 2.24 -2.01
N VAL A 92 40.87 1.10 -2.62
CA VAL A 92 41.25 1.04 -4.04
C VAL A 92 40.13 0.50 -4.92
N ILE A 93 39.71 1.30 -5.90
CA ILE A 93 38.77 0.92 -6.95
C ILE A 93 39.54 0.77 -8.26
N ALA A 94 39.47 -0.38 -8.92
CA ALA A 94 40.11 -0.59 -10.22
C ALA A 94 39.09 -0.86 -11.33
N ARG A 95 39.40 -0.39 -12.54
CA ARG A 95 38.65 -0.71 -13.75
C ARG A 95 38.97 -2.13 -14.22
N GLY A 96 37.95 -2.97 -14.26
CA GLY A 96 37.99 -4.32 -14.80
C GLY A 96 37.95 -4.36 -16.33
N ILE A 97 38.51 -5.43 -16.90
CA ILE A 97 38.38 -5.78 -18.33
C ILE A 97 37.50 -7.03 -18.41
N SER A 98 36.26 -6.90 -18.90
CA SER A 98 35.22 -7.94 -18.81
C SER A 98 35.61 -9.29 -19.41
N LYS A 99 36.55 -9.33 -20.38
CA LYS A 99 36.98 -10.58 -21.03
C LYS A 99 37.78 -11.51 -20.10
N TYR A 100 38.30 -11.01 -18.98
CA TYR A 100 39.19 -11.76 -18.10
C TYR A 100 38.97 -11.35 -16.61
N PRO A 101 37.92 -11.89 -15.95
CA PRO A 101 37.55 -11.49 -14.60
C PRO A 101 38.61 -11.86 -13.54
N ASP A 102 39.39 -12.91 -13.78
CA ASP A 102 40.39 -13.42 -12.83
C ASP A 102 41.70 -12.60 -12.82
N LEU A 103 41.84 -11.58 -13.67
CA LEU A 103 43.08 -10.78 -13.76
C LEU A 103 43.44 -10.03 -12.48
N TYR A 104 42.44 -9.77 -11.62
CA TYR A 104 42.64 -9.14 -10.33
C TYR A 104 42.67 -10.14 -9.17
N SER A 105 42.66 -11.45 -9.46
CA SER A 105 42.82 -12.49 -8.44
C SER A 105 44.20 -12.36 -7.77
N GLY A 106 44.21 -12.31 -6.44
CA GLY A 106 45.41 -12.10 -5.64
C GLY A 106 45.97 -10.66 -5.65
N VAL A 107 45.29 -9.71 -6.31
CA VAL A 107 45.66 -8.28 -6.26
C VAL A 107 44.94 -7.62 -5.07
N PRO A 108 45.60 -6.79 -4.26
CA PRO A 108 45.00 -6.15 -3.08
C PRO A 108 44.04 -5.00 -3.44
N VAL A 109 43.09 -5.23 -4.34
CA VAL A 109 42.05 -4.27 -4.74
C VAL A 109 40.81 -4.43 -3.86
N ASN A 110 40.17 -3.32 -3.46
CA ASN A 110 38.95 -3.38 -2.65
C ASN A 110 37.70 -3.59 -3.52
N LYS A 111 37.63 -2.95 -4.69
CA LYS A 111 36.52 -3.11 -5.63
C LYS A 111 37.00 -3.08 -7.07
N VAL A 112 36.52 -4.01 -7.89
CA VAL A 112 36.66 -3.96 -9.34
C VAL A 112 35.33 -3.53 -9.97
N ILE A 113 35.36 -2.50 -10.82
CA ILE A 113 34.20 -2.02 -11.59
C ILE A 113 34.41 -2.41 -13.04
N TYR A 114 33.45 -3.10 -13.63
CA TYR A 114 33.44 -3.47 -15.05
C TYR A 114 32.48 -2.52 -15.79
N PRO A 115 32.95 -1.45 -16.47
CA PRO A 115 32.06 -0.41 -16.97
C PRO A 115 31.03 -0.91 -17.99
N VAL A 116 31.42 -1.88 -18.83
CA VAL A 116 30.51 -2.49 -19.82
C VAL A 116 29.41 -3.28 -19.12
N ASP A 117 29.75 -4.08 -18.12
CA ASP A 117 28.76 -4.88 -17.37
C ASP A 117 27.84 -3.97 -16.54
N CYS A 118 28.36 -2.88 -15.97
CA CYS A 118 27.56 -1.86 -15.30
C CYS A 118 26.58 -1.19 -16.26
N ALA A 119 27.03 -0.78 -17.45
CA ALA A 119 26.17 -0.19 -18.48
C ALA A 119 25.13 -1.19 -18.99
N ALA A 120 25.50 -2.47 -19.16
CA ALA A 120 24.58 -3.52 -19.57
C ALA A 120 23.47 -3.73 -18.53
N ARG A 121 23.81 -3.74 -17.22
CA ARG A 121 22.82 -3.83 -16.14
C ARG A 121 21.86 -2.64 -16.14
N GLU A 122 22.37 -1.43 -16.40
CA GLU A 122 21.54 -0.23 -16.52
C GLU A 122 20.55 -0.37 -17.69
N ILE A 123 21.01 -0.82 -18.85
CA ILE A 123 20.14 -1.06 -20.02
C ILE A 123 19.07 -2.12 -19.71
N VAL A 124 19.45 -3.21 -19.03
CA VAL A 124 18.48 -4.25 -18.62
C VAL A 124 17.46 -3.68 -17.65
N SER A 125 17.87 -2.86 -16.68
CA SER A 125 16.94 -2.18 -15.77
C SER A 125 15.98 -1.26 -16.51
N GLU A 126 16.46 -0.53 -17.53
CA GLU A 126 15.61 0.31 -18.36
C GLU A 126 14.63 -0.52 -19.22
N ILE A 127 15.04 -1.70 -19.70
CA ILE A 127 14.15 -2.65 -20.38
C ILE A 127 13.08 -3.16 -19.42
N GLU A 128 13.42 -3.46 -18.17
CA GLU A 128 12.43 -3.86 -17.15
C GLU A 128 11.42 -2.74 -16.88
N ARG A 129 11.89 -1.48 -16.75
CA ARG A 129 11.05 -0.29 -16.58
C ARG A 129 10.22 0.04 -17.81
N SER A 130 10.68 -0.30 -19.02
CA SER A 130 9.99 0.01 -20.27
C SER A 130 8.56 -0.52 -20.33
N LYS A 131 8.29 -1.67 -19.69
CA LYS A 131 6.94 -2.24 -19.56
C LYS A 131 6.03 -1.32 -18.74
N MET A 132 6.54 -0.75 -17.65
CA MET A 132 5.80 0.21 -16.83
C MET A 132 5.53 1.50 -17.58
N LYS A 133 6.56 2.05 -18.24
CA LYS A 133 6.42 3.25 -19.08
C LYS A 133 5.37 3.05 -20.16
N LYS A 134 5.39 1.92 -20.86
CA LYS A 134 4.39 1.60 -21.88
C LYS A 134 2.97 1.56 -21.28
N ARG A 135 2.78 0.92 -20.12
CA ARG A 135 1.48 0.90 -19.41
C ARG A 135 0.99 2.31 -19.09
N LEU A 136 1.88 3.20 -18.66
CA LEU A 136 1.52 4.59 -18.37
C LEU A 136 1.24 5.40 -19.64
N MET A 137 1.96 5.16 -20.73
CA MET A 137 1.67 5.76 -22.03
C MET A 137 0.30 5.32 -22.57
N ASP A 138 -0.05 4.04 -22.42
CA ASP A 138 -1.36 3.51 -22.82
C ASP A 138 -2.49 4.11 -21.97
N LEU A 139 -2.25 4.28 -20.66
CA LEU A 139 -3.18 4.97 -19.75
C LEU A 139 -3.36 6.45 -20.13
N GLU A 140 -2.27 7.17 -20.35
CA GLU A 140 -2.29 8.57 -20.77
C GLU A 140 -2.99 8.75 -22.13
N LYS A 141 -2.80 7.79 -23.04
CA LYS A 141 -3.48 7.78 -24.33
C LYS A 141 -5.00 7.69 -24.19
N VAL A 142 -5.53 6.82 -23.32
CA VAL A 142 -6.99 6.77 -23.08
C VAL A 142 -7.54 8.11 -22.61
N ILE A 143 -6.79 8.81 -21.77
CA ILE A 143 -7.15 10.15 -21.30
C ILE A 143 -7.06 11.19 -22.45
N GLY A 144 -6.05 11.10 -23.30
CA GLY A 144 -5.90 11.94 -24.49
C GLY A 144 -7.01 11.75 -25.52
N ASP A 145 -7.43 10.51 -25.74
CA ASP A 145 -8.54 10.17 -26.64
C ASP A 145 -9.87 10.72 -26.09
N LEU A 146 -10.08 10.64 -24.77
CA LEU A 146 -11.25 11.25 -24.10
C LEU A 146 -11.25 12.78 -24.20
N LYS A 147 -10.10 13.44 -24.01
CA LYS A 147 -9.95 14.89 -24.20
C LYS A 147 -10.31 15.29 -25.62
N SER A 148 -9.77 14.58 -26.60
CA SER A 148 -10.02 14.85 -28.03
C SER A 148 -11.50 14.69 -28.39
N LYS A 149 -12.17 13.66 -27.87
CA LYS A 149 -13.62 13.46 -28.04
C LYS A 149 -14.46 14.61 -27.47
N HIS A 150 -13.96 15.30 -26.45
CA HIS A 150 -14.60 16.47 -25.83
C HIS A 150 -14.05 17.81 -26.35
N GLY A 151 -13.30 17.82 -27.46
CA GLY A 151 -12.82 19.04 -28.11
C GLY A 151 -11.62 19.72 -27.41
N LEU A 152 -10.86 18.99 -26.59
CA LEU A 152 -9.62 19.44 -25.96
C LEU A 152 -8.41 18.77 -26.63
N THR A 153 -7.43 19.53 -27.12
CA THR A 153 -6.17 19.00 -27.67
C THR A 153 -5.05 18.95 -26.62
N ILE A 154 -4.15 17.98 -26.75
CA ILE A 154 -2.88 17.89 -26.00
C ILE A 154 -1.74 18.21 -26.97
N ASP A 155 -0.96 19.26 -26.72
CA ASP A 155 0.31 19.53 -27.41
C ASP A 155 1.47 19.55 -26.39
N GLY A 156 2.08 18.40 -26.14
CA GLY A 156 3.39 18.24 -25.46
C GLY A 156 3.60 18.99 -24.13
N ASP A 157 4.84 19.01 -23.64
CA ASP A 157 5.26 19.64 -22.37
C ASP A 157 5.08 21.18 -22.33
N ASN A 158 4.59 21.81 -23.39
CA ASN A 158 4.35 23.26 -23.46
C ASN A 158 2.94 23.56 -24.03
N LEU A 159 1.98 23.65 -23.12
CA LEU A 159 0.62 24.14 -23.40
C LEU A 159 0.66 25.63 -23.77
N LYS A 160 0.42 25.97 -25.04
CA LYS A 160 -0.15 27.28 -25.38
C LYS A 160 -1.66 27.19 -25.19
N GLU A 161 -2.23 28.12 -24.43
CA GLU A 161 -3.67 28.28 -24.28
C GLU A 161 -4.29 28.56 -25.66
N GLY A 162 -4.82 27.51 -26.27
CA GLY A 162 -5.73 27.60 -27.39
C GLY A 162 -7.04 28.23 -26.92
N VAL A 163 -7.36 29.38 -27.50
CA VAL A 163 -8.57 30.17 -27.27
C VAL A 163 -9.82 29.30 -27.50
N ASN A 164 -10.72 29.33 -26.51
CA ASN A 164 -12.10 28.83 -26.49
C ASN A 164 -12.34 27.32 -26.40
N ASN A 165 -12.50 26.80 -25.17
CA ASN A 165 -13.71 26.06 -24.75
C ASN A 165 -13.71 25.73 -23.24
N ASN A 166 -14.82 26.05 -22.57
CA ASN A 166 -15.06 25.90 -21.12
C ASN A 166 -15.32 24.45 -20.64
N GLY A 167 -14.99 23.44 -21.43
CA GLY A 167 -15.28 22.04 -21.10
C GLY A 167 -14.14 21.40 -20.33
N SER A 168 -14.16 21.39 -19.00
CA SER A 168 -13.23 20.56 -18.22
C SER A 168 -13.69 19.10 -18.25
N ILE A 169 -12.88 18.16 -18.75
CA ILE A 169 -13.18 16.73 -18.61
C ILE A 169 -13.05 16.29 -17.15
N SER A 170 -13.92 15.37 -16.74
CA SER A 170 -13.94 14.83 -15.39
C SER A 170 -14.10 13.31 -15.40
N PHE A 171 -13.51 12.65 -14.41
CA PHE A 171 -13.63 11.21 -14.18
C PHE A 171 -14.42 10.92 -12.91
N LEU A 172 -15.22 9.86 -12.95
CA LEU A 172 -15.70 9.19 -11.76
C LEU A 172 -14.84 7.97 -11.52
N ILE A 173 -14.16 7.92 -10.37
CA ILE A 173 -13.42 6.74 -9.91
C ILE A 173 -14.35 5.95 -9.00
N VAL A 174 -14.64 4.71 -9.39
CA VAL A 174 -15.60 3.84 -8.73
C VAL A 174 -14.86 2.71 -8.03
N MET A 175 -15.19 2.50 -6.76
CA MET A 175 -14.70 1.39 -5.94
C MET A 175 -15.76 0.28 -5.86
N HIS A 176 -15.40 -0.89 -5.35
CA HIS A 176 -16.39 -1.92 -5.03
C HIS A 176 -17.34 -1.47 -3.88
N ASN A 177 -18.47 -2.17 -3.75
CA ASN A 177 -19.37 -2.00 -2.61
C ASN A 177 -18.65 -2.25 -1.28
N ASN A 178 -18.98 -1.47 -0.26
CA ASN A 178 -18.36 -1.52 1.07
C ASN A 178 -16.83 -1.41 0.98
N PRO A 179 -16.31 -0.25 0.52
CA PRO A 179 -14.89 -0.11 0.19
C PRO A 179 -14.00 -0.33 1.42
N ASP A 180 -12.88 -0.99 1.16
CA ASP A 180 -11.82 -1.27 2.11
C ASP A 180 -10.67 -0.26 1.98
N PRO A 181 -9.59 -0.35 2.78
CA PRO A 181 -8.47 0.59 2.68
C PRO A 181 -7.78 0.57 1.30
N ASP A 182 -7.71 -0.57 0.62
CA ASP A 182 -7.00 -0.70 -0.66
C ASP A 182 -7.72 0.03 -1.78
N SER A 183 -9.01 -0.23 -1.94
CA SER A 183 -9.87 0.49 -2.88
C SER A 183 -9.85 2.01 -2.64
N ILE A 184 -9.94 2.45 -1.38
CA ILE A 184 -9.90 3.89 -1.01
C ILE A 184 -8.57 4.52 -1.38
N ALA A 185 -7.45 3.93 -0.96
CA ALA A 185 -6.12 4.49 -1.22
C ALA A 185 -5.79 4.47 -2.72
N SER A 186 -6.18 3.41 -3.42
CA SER A 186 -6.00 3.26 -4.86
C SER A 186 -6.77 4.32 -5.65
N ALA A 187 -8.01 4.62 -5.23
CA ALA A 187 -8.79 5.69 -5.83
C ALA A 187 -8.17 7.07 -5.59
N MET A 188 -7.63 7.33 -4.39
CA MET A 188 -6.90 8.58 -4.10
C MET A 188 -5.65 8.73 -4.97
N ALA A 189 -4.89 7.65 -5.16
CA ALA A 189 -3.70 7.67 -6.00
C ALA A 189 -4.04 7.91 -7.48
N LEU A 190 -5.05 7.22 -8.01
CA LEU A 190 -5.49 7.44 -9.38
C LEU A 190 -6.02 8.87 -9.57
N LYS A 191 -6.76 9.42 -8.61
CA LYS A 191 -7.17 10.84 -8.63
C LYS A 191 -5.95 11.76 -8.71
N ARG A 192 -4.92 11.53 -7.90
CA ARG A 192 -3.66 12.29 -7.96
C ARG A 192 -2.96 12.18 -9.31
N ILE A 193 -2.96 11.00 -9.94
CA ILE A 193 -2.42 10.79 -11.28
C ILE A 193 -3.23 11.56 -12.33
N LEU A 194 -4.56 11.52 -12.26
CA LEU A 194 -5.43 12.30 -13.16
C LEU A 194 -5.22 13.81 -13.02
N GLU A 195 -5.00 14.30 -11.81
CA GLU A 195 -4.64 15.71 -11.55
C GLU A 195 -3.34 16.13 -12.22
N ARG A 196 -2.31 15.24 -12.24
CA ARG A 196 -1.04 15.48 -12.96
C ARG A 196 -1.30 15.75 -14.45
N TRP A 197 -2.30 15.08 -15.02
CA TRP A 197 -2.74 15.28 -16.40
C TRP A 197 -3.85 16.32 -16.56
N LYS A 198 -4.09 17.17 -15.55
CA LYS A 198 -5.09 18.25 -15.55
C LYS A 198 -6.53 17.76 -15.77
N VAL A 199 -6.84 16.58 -15.25
CA VAL A 199 -8.19 15.99 -15.29
C VAL A 199 -8.76 15.99 -13.88
N LYS A 200 -9.99 16.49 -13.73
CA LYS A 200 -10.69 16.45 -12.44
C LYS A 200 -11.23 15.05 -12.20
N ALA A 201 -11.26 14.61 -10.94
CA ALA A 201 -11.88 13.34 -10.60
C ALA A 201 -12.58 13.38 -9.25
N ASP A 202 -13.72 12.70 -9.17
CA ASP A 202 -14.44 12.41 -7.93
C ASP A 202 -14.37 10.91 -7.64
N ILE A 203 -14.48 10.56 -6.35
CA ILE A 203 -14.39 9.17 -5.89
C ILE A 203 -15.77 8.77 -5.37
N GLY A 204 -16.36 7.77 -6.02
CA GLY A 204 -17.67 7.23 -5.71
C GLY A 204 -17.60 5.87 -5.03
N TYR A 205 -18.48 5.62 -4.06
CA TYR A 205 -18.59 4.33 -3.39
C TYR A 205 -20.05 3.89 -3.22
N GLY A 206 -20.29 2.58 -3.23
CA GLY A 206 -21.59 2.02 -2.86
C GLY A 206 -21.56 1.24 -1.55
N GLY A 207 -22.75 0.91 -1.06
CA GLY A 207 -22.91 0.23 0.22
C GLY A 207 -22.59 1.13 1.42
N LYS A 208 -22.01 0.54 2.47
CA LYS A 208 -21.72 1.21 3.74
C LYS A 208 -20.26 1.04 4.12
N ILE A 209 -19.73 2.06 4.80
CA ILE A 209 -18.40 2.04 5.39
C ILE A 209 -18.58 1.53 6.82
N GLU A 210 -18.50 0.21 7.00
CA GLU A 210 -18.91 -0.45 8.25
C GLU A 210 -17.80 -0.46 9.30
N PHE A 211 -16.57 -0.75 8.88
CA PHE A 211 -15.39 -0.84 9.76
C PHE A 211 -14.95 0.53 10.26
N ASP A 212 -14.57 0.59 11.54
CA ASP A 212 -14.21 1.85 12.19
C ASP A 212 -12.84 2.34 11.75
N GLU A 213 -11.95 1.42 11.41
CA GLU A 213 -10.65 1.69 10.82
C GLU A 213 -10.81 2.43 9.49
N ASN A 214 -11.76 2.01 8.64
CA ASN A 214 -12.05 2.68 7.37
C ASN A 214 -12.65 4.08 7.60
N LYS A 215 -13.54 4.23 8.59
CA LYS A 215 -14.08 5.54 8.98
C LYS A 215 -12.99 6.46 9.52
N ALA A 216 -12.09 5.94 10.36
CA ALA A 216 -10.97 6.67 10.90
C ALA A 216 -10.02 7.11 9.79
N MET A 217 -9.68 6.22 8.85
CA MET A 217 -8.89 6.54 7.66
C MET A 217 -9.49 7.72 6.89
N ILE A 218 -10.79 7.68 6.59
CA ILE A 218 -11.47 8.75 5.85
C ILE A 218 -11.45 10.07 6.61
N ASN A 219 -11.80 10.04 7.90
CA ASN A 219 -11.93 11.25 8.71
C ASN A 219 -10.57 11.88 9.00
N LEU A 220 -9.59 11.09 9.43
CA LEU A 220 -8.26 11.56 9.82
C LEU A 220 -7.43 12.05 8.62
N LEU A 221 -7.60 11.42 7.45
CA LEU A 221 -6.91 11.81 6.22
C LEU A 221 -7.71 12.82 5.37
N GLY A 222 -8.91 13.22 5.81
CA GLY A 222 -9.75 14.20 5.11
C GLY A 222 -10.22 13.75 3.72
N ILE A 223 -10.46 12.45 3.56
CA ILE A 223 -10.81 11.83 2.27
C ILE A 223 -12.24 12.20 1.89
N LYS A 224 -12.41 12.75 0.68
CA LYS A 224 -13.74 13.08 0.13
C LYS A 224 -14.24 11.94 -0.73
N LEU A 225 -15.20 11.19 -0.19
CA LEU A 225 -15.93 10.14 -0.88
C LEU A 225 -17.39 10.57 -1.06
N ILE A 226 -17.98 10.22 -2.20
CA ILE A 226 -19.38 10.55 -2.51
C ILE A 226 -20.16 9.22 -2.64
N PRO A 227 -21.29 9.06 -1.93
CA PRO A 227 -22.16 7.91 -2.13
C PRO A 227 -22.62 7.85 -3.58
N ILE A 228 -22.59 6.68 -4.21
CA ILE A 228 -22.90 6.55 -5.64
C ILE A 228 -24.33 6.98 -5.98
N GLU A 229 -25.24 6.82 -5.02
CA GLU A 229 -26.63 7.25 -5.10
C GLU A 229 -26.81 8.76 -5.22
N ASP A 230 -25.83 9.53 -4.74
CA ASP A 230 -25.79 11.00 -4.82
C ASP A 230 -25.09 11.51 -6.09
N ILE A 231 -24.56 10.60 -6.93
CA ILE A 231 -23.76 10.94 -8.11
C ILE A 231 -24.59 10.80 -9.38
N ASP A 232 -24.69 11.89 -10.14
CA ASP A 232 -25.15 11.84 -11.52
C ASP A 232 -23.99 11.45 -12.46
N ILE A 233 -23.89 10.14 -12.71
CA ILE A 233 -22.84 9.52 -13.53
C ILE A 233 -22.75 10.14 -14.94
N SER A 234 -23.88 10.63 -15.48
CA SER A 234 -23.93 11.20 -16.83
C SER A 234 -23.09 12.47 -16.99
N LYS A 235 -22.75 13.15 -15.88
CA LYS A 235 -21.92 14.37 -15.86
C LYS A 235 -20.43 14.10 -16.04
N TYR A 236 -19.98 12.85 -15.91
CA TYR A 236 -18.57 12.48 -15.99
C TYR A 236 -18.19 12.06 -17.39
N SER A 237 -17.07 12.59 -17.88
CA SER A 237 -16.51 12.27 -19.21
C SER A 237 -15.94 10.85 -19.29
N GLY A 238 -15.41 10.32 -18.18
CA GLY A 238 -14.86 8.96 -18.11
C GLY A 238 -15.18 8.23 -16.80
N ILE A 239 -15.15 6.90 -16.83
CA ILE A 239 -15.25 6.04 -15.64
C ILE A 239 -13.92 5.31 -15.45
N ALA A 240 -13.39 5.37 -14.23
CA ALA A 240 -12.33 4.50 -13.78
C ALA A 240 -12.88 3.55 -12.70
N VAL A 241 -12.42 2.31 -12.70
CA VAL A 241 -12.69 1.32 -11.65
C VAL A 241 -11.37 0.88 -11.06
N VAL A 242 -11.30 0.85 -9.73
CA VAL A 242 -10.12 0.39 -8.99
C VAL A 242 -10.48 -0.73 -8.03
N ASP A 243 -9.54 -1.66 -7.85
CA ASP A 243 -9.56 -2.71 -6.84
C ASP A 243 -10.74 -3.70 -6.94
N THR A 244 -11.35 -3.76 -8.12
CA THR A 244 -12.28 -4.82 -8.45
C THR A 244 -12.40 -4.97 -9.95
N SER A 245 -12.39 -6.21 -10.41
CA SER A 245 -12.66 -6.59 -11.79
C SER A 245 -13.97 -7.38 -11.92
N SER A 246 -14.78 -7.45 -10.86
CA SER A 246 -16.06 -8.17 -10.85
C SER A 246 -17.27 -7.23 -10.91
N SER A 247 -18.10 -7.40 -11.94
CA SER A 247 -19.35 -6.66 -12.14
C SER A 247 -20.32 -6.80 -10.96
N LYS A 248 -20.29 -7.94 -10.26
CA LYS A 248 -21.14 -8.23 -9.09
C LYS A 248 -20.81 -7.34 -7.89
N LEU A 249 -19.59 -6.85 -7.81
CA LEU A 249 -19.12 -6.01 -6.71
C LEU A 249 -19.28 -4.52 -7.02
N LEU A 250 -19.55 -4.15 -8.28
CA LEU A 250 -19.75 -2.76 -8.65
C LEU A 250 -21.06 -2.20 -8.09
N PRO A 251 -21.04 -0.95 -7.60
CA PRO A 251 -22.22 -0.27 -7.08
C PRO A 251 -23.10 0.36 -8.17
N ILE A 252 -22.71 0.21 -9.45
CA ILE A 252 -23.36 0.85 -10.60
C ILE A 252 -23.59 -0.14 -11.72
N ASN A 253 -24.72 0.03 -12.41
CA ASN A 253 -24.93 -0.57 -13.72
C ASN A 253 -24.34 0.38 -14.77
N LEU A 254 -23.41 -0.14 -15.57
CA LEU A 254 -22.72 0.63 -16.58
C LEU A 254 -23.36 0.39 -17.96
N ASP A 255 -24.08 1.39 -18.46
CA ASP A 255 -24.59 1.42 -19.83
C ASP A 255 -23.52 1.92 -20.84
N ARG A 256 -22.29 2.13 -20.38
CA ARG A 256 -21.14 2.57 -21.17
C ARG A 256 -19.87 1.83 -20.77
N GLU A 257 -18.94 1.75 -21.71
CA GLU A 257 -17.63 1.12 -21.51
C GLU A 257 -16.81 1.80 -20.42
N ILE A 258 -16.08 1.02 -19.61
CA ILE A 258 -15.13 1.51 -18.61
C ILE A 258 -13.88 2.03 -19.33
N ASP A 259 -13.38 3.19 -18.94
CA ASP A 259 -12.18 3.76 -19.58
C ASP A 259 -10.90 3.19 -18.94
N ILE A 260 -10.88 3.08 -17.61
CA ILE A 260 -9.71 2.64 -16.83
C ILE A 260 -10.15 1.56 -15.84
N LEU A 261 -9.47 0.41 -15.82
CA LEU A 261 -9.65 -0.64 -14.82
C LEU A 261 -8.28 -1.04 -14.27
N ILE A 262 -8.08 -0.94 -12.95
CA ILE A 262 -6.83 -1.34 -12.30
C ILE A 262 -7.14 -2.17 -11.06
N ASP A 263 -6.60 -3.38 -10.99
CA ASP A 263 -6.95 -4.36 -9.95
C ASP A 263 -5.80 -5.36 -9.72
N HIS A 264 -5.78 -6.02 -8.57
CA HIS A 264 -4.85 -7.11 -8.26
C HIS A 264 -5.57 -8.46 -8.01
N HIS A 265 -6.89 -8.52 -8.13
CA HIS A 265 -7.65 -9.75 -8.00
C HIS A 265 -7.59 -10.64 -9.26
N GLU A 266 -7.86 -11.93 -9.08
CA GLU A 266 -8.01 -12.88 -10.19
C GLU A 266 -9.48 -12.98 -10.65
N ASN A 267 -9.68 -13.44 -11.89
CA ASN A 267 -10.99 -13.89 -12.40
C ASN A 267 -12.10 -12.81 -12.42
N GLY A 268 -11.80 -11.63 -12.98
CA GLY A 268 -12.79 -10.61 -13.29
C GLY A 268 -13.58 -10.85 -14.58
N ASP A 269 -14.76 -10.24 -14.67
CA ASP A 269 -15.65 -10.24 -15.85
C ASP A 269 -15.81 -8.86 -16.50
N LEU A 270 -15.20 -7.82 -15.91
CA LEU A 270 -15.19 -6.47 -16.45
C LEU A 270 -14.13 -6.29 -17.55
N THR A 271 -14.43 -5.41 -18.50
CA THR A 271 -13.50 -4.96 -19.54
C THR A 271 -13.42 -3.44 -19.56
N ALA A 272 -12.27 -2.92 -19.96
CA ALA A 272 -12.02 -1.48 -20.06
C ALA A 272 -11.07 -1.16 -21.22
N LYS A 273 -11.10 0.09 -21.70
CA LYS A 273 -10.18 0.57 -22.74
C LYS A 273 -8.73 0.48 -22.31
N TYR A 274 -8.46 0.81 -21.05
CA TYR A 274 -7.22 0.54 -20.37
C TYR A 274 -7.46 -0.41 -19.20
N MET A 275 -6.69 -1.49 -19.14
CA MET A 275 -6.82 -2.49 -18.10
C MET A 275 -5.43 -2.91 -17.60
N ASP A 276 -5.20 -2.78 -16.30
CA ASP A 276 -4.03 -3.32 -15.62
C ASP A 276 -4.46 -4.21 -14.45
N ILE A 277 -4.46 -5.53 -14.68
CA ILE A 277 -4.79 -6.53 -13.65
C ILE A 277 -3.53 -7.30 -13.29
N ARG A 278 -3.13 -7.28 -12.01
CA ARG A 278 -1.87 -7.88 -11.53
C ARG A 278 -2.07 -8.79 -10.32
N PRO A 279 -2.44 -10.07 -10.54
CA PRO A 279 -2.60 -11.04 -9.47
C PRO A 279 -1.34 -11.36 -8.66
N ASP A 280 -0.17 -10.99 -9.17
CA ASP A 280 1.12 -11.26 -8.56
C ASP A 280 1.47 -10.31 -7.40
N VAL A 281 0.78 -9.18 -7.25
CA VAL A 281 0.97 -8.25 -6.13
C VAL A 281 -0.08 -8.43 -5.03
N GLY A 282 0.27 -8.01 -3.82
CA GLY A 282 -0.56 -8.20 -2.64
C GLY A 282 -1.66 -7.16 -2.47
N ALA A 283 -1.60 -6.02 -3.17
CA ALA A 283 -2.59 -4.96 -3.11
C ALA A 283 -2.63 -4.15 -4.43
N THR A 284 -3.78 -3.60 -4.80
CA THR A 284 -3.92 -2.61 -5.88
C THR A 284 -3.12 -1.34 -5.57
N ALA A 285 -3.01 -0.95 -4.30
CA ALA A 285 -2.19 0.16 -3.82
C ALA A 285 -0.71 0.00 -4.22
N THR A 286 -0.18 -1.23 -4.28
CA THR A 286 1.19 -1.49 -4.75
C THR A 286 1.36 -1.08 -6.21
N ILE A 287 0.38 -1.37 -7.07
CA ILE A 287 0.37 -0.95 -8.48
C ILE A 287 0.37 0.58 -8.56
N MET A 288 -0.43 1.24 -7.71
CA MET A 288 -0.51 2.70 -7.68
C MET A 288 0.78 3.36 -7.25
N VAL A 289 1.50 2.78 -6.28
CA VAL A 289 2.82 3.27 -5.87
C VAL A 289 3.83 3.15 -7.02
N GLU A 290 3.83 2.03 -7.76
CA GLU A 290 4.67 1.90 -8.96
C GLU A 290 4.35 3.00 -9.99
N TYR A 291 3.06 3.34 -10.19
CA TYR A 291 2.65 4.39 -11.11
C TYR A 291 3.11 5.77 -10.65
N LEU A 292 2.91 6.11 -9.38
CA LEU A 292 3.35 7.38 -8.81
C LEU A 292 4.86 7.55 -8.95
N ASN A 293 5.64 6.50 -8.64
CA ASN A 293 7.10 6.52 -8.76
C ASN A 293 7.57 6.71 -10.20
N GLU A 294 7.00 5.97 -11.14
CA GLU A 294 7.39 6.07 -12.55
C GLU A 294 6.99 7.42 -13.17
N LEU A 295 5.89 8.03 -12.70
CA LEU A 295 5.48 9.40 -13.08
C LEU A 295 6.25 10.51 -12.33
N GLY A 296 7.15 10.15 -11.40
CA GLY A 296 7.89 11.11 -10.58
C GLY A 296 6.99 11.92 -9.61
N ILE A 297 5.85 11.34 -9.21
CA ILE A 297 4.89 11.95 -8.28
C ILE A 297 5.21 11.46 -6.87
N THR A 298 5.79 12.32 -6.04
CA THR A 298 5.91 12.03 -4.60
C THR A 298 4.54 12.21 -3.92
N PRO A 299 3.96 11.17 -3.30
CA PRO A 299 2.69 11.30 -2.60
C PRO A 299 2.85 12.24 -1.39
N LYS A 300 1.80 13.03 -1.12
CA LYS A 300 1.71 13.79 0.11
C LYS A 300 1.48 12.83 1.29
N GLN A 301 1.74 13.32 2.51
CA GLN A 301 1.69 12.52 3.73
C GLN A 301 0.34 11.81 3.94
N ASP A 302 -0.78 12.45 3.59
CA ASP A 302 -2.13 11.87 3.63
C ASP A 302 -2.27 10.65 2.70
N LEU A 303 -1.94 10.82 1.42
CA LEU A 303 -1.96 9.76 0.41
C LEU A 303 -0.93 8.66 0.73
N ALA A 304 0.25 9.03 1.23
CA ALA A 304 1.28 8.08 1.59
C ALA A 304 0.83 7.19 2.77
N THR A 305 0.19 7.78 3.76
CA THR A 305 -0.40 7.06 4.91
C THR A 305 -1.51 6.12 4.44
N ALA A 306 -2.41 6.60 3.56
CA ALA A 306 -3.47 5.78 2.99
C ALA A 306 -2.92 4.56 2.23
N LEU A 307 -1.95 4.78 1.31
CA LEU A 307 -1.35 3.71 0.52
C LEU A 307 -0.56 2.72 1.39
N TYR A 308 0.14 3.20 2.43
CA TYR A 308 0.87 2.33 3.33
C TYR A 308 -0.08 1.43 4.11
N TYR A 309 -1.15 2.01 4.67
CA TYR A 309 -2.18 1.28 5.40
C TYR A 309 -2.90 0.26 4.50
N ALA A 310 -3.23 0.64 3.26
CA ALA A 310 -3.81 -0.25 2.26
C ALA A 310 -2.97 -1.52 2.03
N ILE A 311 -1.67 -1.34 1.72
CA ILE A 311 -0.75 -2.46 1.49
C ILE A 311 -0.66 -3.35 2.74
N CYS A 312 -0.55 -2.76 3.93
CA CYS A 312 -0.48 -3.52 5.18
C CYS A 312 -1.78 -4.28 5.46
N SER A 313 -2.93 -3.63 5.31
CA SER A 313 -4.24 -4.24 5.54
C SER A 313 -4.45 -5.43 4.63
N ASP A 314 -4.23 -5.26 3.32
CA ASP A 314 -4.63 -6.28 2.36
C ASP A 314 -3.69 -7.50 2.34
N THR A 315 -2.39 -7.26 2.58
CA THR A 315 -1.40 -8.32 2.78
C THR A 315 -1.39 -8.93 4.19
N ASN A 316 -2.28 -8.46 5.10
CA ASN A 316 -2.27 -8.80 6.53
C ASN A 316 -0.88 -8.64 7.16
N TYR A 317 -0.28 -7.47 6.97
CA TYR A 317 1.10 -7.15 7.32
C TYR A 317 2.08 -8.16 6.73
N PHE A 318 1.97 -8.39 5.41
CA PHE A 318 2.84 -9.29 4.63
C PHE A 318 2.77 -10.77 5.03
N ARG A 319 1.70 -11.20 5.73
CA ARG A 319 1.51 -12.59 6.17
C ARG A 319 0.73 -13.44 5.16
N ARG A 320 0.05 -12.82 4.19
CA ARG A 320 -0.67 -13.52 3.10
C ARG A 320 -0.39 -12.83 1.76
N LYS A 321 -0.44 -13.63 0.69
CA LYS A 321 -0.31 -13.23 -0.73
C LYS A 321 0.45 -11.90 -0.92
N THR A 322 1.78 -11.95 -0.88
CA THR A 322 2.65 -10.78 -1.00
C THR A 322 3.78 -11.04 -1.99
N SER A 323 4.34 -9.96 -2.53
CA SER A 323 5.46 -9.93 -3.47
C SER A 323 6.56 -9.00 -2.96
N LYS A 324 7.74 -9.05 -3.59
CA LYS A 324 8.83 -8.10 -3.32
C LYS A 324 8.39 -6.65 -3.54
N LYS A 325 7.50 -6.42 -4.51
CA LYS A 325 6.99 -5.09 -4.84
C LYS A 325 6.18 -4.48 -3.71
N ASP A 326 5.44 -5.28 -2.97
CA ASP A 326 4.68 -4.81 -1.81
C ASP A 326 5.62 -4.30 -0.70
N PHE A 327 6.72 -5.00 -0.45
CA PHE A 327 7.76 -4.55 0.49
C PHE A 327 8.47 -3.28 0.00
N GLU A 328 8.79 -3.20 -1.29
CA GLU A 328 9.44 -2.02 -1.88
C GLU A 328 8.51 -0.80 -1.84
N ALA A 329 7.22 -0.98 -2.15
CA ALA A 329 6.21 0.06 -2.07
C ALA A 329 6.00 0.54 -0.64
N ALA A 330 5.82 -0.39 0.32
CA ALA A 330 5.66 -0.04 1.72
C ALA A 330 6.93 0.62 2.29
N GLY A 331 8.13 0.14 1.93
CA GLY A 331 9.40 0.74 2.34
C GLY A 331 9.56 2.17 1.82
N TYR A 332 9.20 2.42 0.55
CA TYR A 332 9.18 3.77 -0.02
C TYR A 332 8.22 4.70 0.72
N LEU A 333 7.02 4.21 1.07
CA LEU A 333 5.99 5.00 1.73
C LEU A 333 6.27 5.24 3.22
N GLN A 334 7.03 4.37 3.87
CA GLN A 334 7.33 4.47 5.31
C GLN A 334 8.01 5.79 5.69
N ASP A 335 8.87 6.32 4.81
CA ASP A 335 9.53 7.61 4.99
C ASP A 335 8.58 8.82 4.78
N LEU A 336 7.43 8.60 4.14
CA LEU A 336 6.50 9.65 3.71
C LEU A 336 5.20 9.68 4.53
N MET A 337 4.82 8.58 5.18
CA MET A 337 3.57 8.44 5.93
C MET A 337 3.63 9.13 7.31
N ASP A 338 2.46 9.38 7.91
CA ASP A 338 2.35 9.82 9.30
C ASP A 338 2.13 8.60 10.22
N PRO A 339 3.12 8.23 11.05
CA PRO A 339 2.99 7.05 11.91
C PRO A 339 1.94 7.23 13.01
N LYS A 340 1.67 8.46 13.45
CA LYS A 340 0.67 8.73 14.49
C LYS A 340 -0.73 8.61 13.93
N ILE A 341 -0.96 9.16 12.72
CA ILE A 341 -2.25 9.00 12.06
C ILE A 341 -2.49 7.53 11.73
N LEU A 342 -1.47 6.80 11.25
CA LEU A 342 -1.57 5.36 11.02
C LEU A 342 -1.99 4.61 12.29
N GLU A 343 -1.34 4.87 13.42
CA GLU A 343 -1.67 4.23 14.70
C GLU A 343 -3.14 4.50 15.11
N MET A 344 -3.62 5.72 14.91
CA MET A 344 -5.02 6.11 15.17
C MET A 344 -6.02 5.46 14.21
N ILE A 345 -5.62 5.20 12.96
CA ILE A 345 -6.43 4.49 11.97
C ILE A 345 -6.55 3.01 12.35
N GLU A 346 -5.43 2.38 12.72
CA GLU A 346 -5.38 0.96 13.11
C GLU A 346 -6.07 0.70 14.45
N ASN A 347 -6.12 1.70 15.32
CA ASN A 347 -6.68 1.61 16.67
C ASN A 347 -7.69 2.75 16.89
N PRO A 348 -8.84 2.74 16.19
CA PRO A 348 -9.82 3.80 16.31
C PRO A 348 -10.37 3.89 17.73
N GLU A 349 -10.55 5.11 18.22
CA GLU A 349 -11.08 5.34 19.57
C GLU A 349 -12.48 4.77 19.72
N MET A 350 -12.74 4.18 20.89
CA MET A 350 -14.05 3.67 21.28
C MET A 350 -14.73 4.68 22.18
N ASP A 351 -15.99 5.01 21.88
CA ASP A 351 -16.80 5.86 22.74
C ASP A 351 -17.11 5.16 24.09
N THR A 352 -17.42 5.96 25.11
CA THR A 352 -17.66 5.48 26.48
C THR A 352 -18.80 4.46 26.55
N GLU A 353 -19.88 4.65 25.79
CA GLU A 353 -21.01 3.72 25.81
C GLU A 353 -20.62 2.36 25.24
N THR A 354 -19.89 2.34 24.11
CA THR A 354 -19.36 1.10 23.55
C THR A 354 -18.45 0.38 24.54
N MET A 355 -17.59 1.12 25.25
CA MET A 355 -16.71 0.55 26.28
C MET A 355 -17.51 -0.03 27.47
N GLU A 356 -18.54 0.67 27.93
CA GLU A 356 -19.43 0.19 28.98
C GLU A 356 -20.21 -1.07 28.55
N ILE A 357 -20.69 -1.13 27.31
CA ILE A 357 -21.38 -2.29 26.76
C ILE A 357 -20.43 -3.49 26.72
N LEU A 358 -19.18 -3.28 26.33
CA LEU A 358 -18.16 -4.34 26.36
C LEU A 358 -17.82 -4.79 27.78
N ALA A 359 -17.72 -3.86 28.73
CA ALA A 359 -17.51 -4.22 30.14
C ALA A 359 -18.68 -5.05 30.69
N ARG A 360 -19.93 -4.63 30.44
CA ARG A 360 -21.13 -5.38 30.81
C ARG A 360 -21.19 -6.72 30.10
N SER A 361 -20.82 -6.79 28.82
CA SER A 361 -20.85 -8.04 28.07
C SER A 361 -19.87 -9.07 28.65
N ILE A 362 -18.71 -8.61 29.13
CA ILE A 362 -17.74 -9.46 29.83
C ILE A 362 -18.31 -9.91 31.17
N LEU A 363 -18.81 -8.99 32.00
CA LEU A 363 -19.25 -9.28 33.36
C LEU A 363 -20.53 -10.15 33.40
N ASN A 364 -21.45 -9.94 32.46
CA ASN A 364 -22.75 -10.61 32.44
C ASN A 364 -22.77 -11.90 31.63
N ARG A 365 -21.66 -12.29 30.97
CA ARG A 365 -21.63 -13.47 30.11
C ARG A 365 -22.01 -14.74 30.86
N LYS A 366 -22.84 -15.56 30.23
CA LYS A 366 -23.11 -16.95 30.59
C LYS A 366 -22.57 -17.85 29.50
N VAL A 367 -21.80 -18.86 29.88
CA VAL A 367 -21.25 -19.83 28.93
C VAL A 367 -22.11 -21.09 28.99
N VAL A 368 -22.73 -21.43 27.87
CA VAL A 368 -23.50 -22.67 27.69
C VAL A 368 -22.77 -23.57 26.71
N ARG A 369 -22.99 -24.90 26.81
CA ARG A 369 -22.32 -25.90 25.96
C ARG A 369 -20.80 -25.74 25.89
N SER A 370 -20.20 -25.27 26.98
CA SER A 370 -18.77 -24.99 27.15
C SER A 370 -18.14 -23.97 26.19
N SER A 371 -18.87 -23.44 25.20
CA SER A 371 -18.27 -22.68 24.09
C SER A 371 -19.15 -21.56 23.51
N ILE A 372 -20.40 -21.44 23.96
CA ILE A 372 -21.33 -20.42 23.51
C ILE A 372 -21.50 -19.39 24.62
N ALA A 373 -21.09 -18.14 24.38
CA ALA A 373 -21.29 -17.05 25.32
C ALA A 373 -22.57 -16.27 24.99
N LEU A 374 -23.50 -16.18 25.95
CA LEU A 374 -24.66 -15.30 25.89
C LEU A 374 -24.47 -14.15 26.87
N SER A 375 -24.74 -12.92 26.46
CA SER A 375 -24.66 -11.78 27.37
C SER A 375 -25.72 -10.72 27.11
N TYR A 376 -26.44 -10.38 28.17
CA TYR A 376 -27.31 -9.22 28.22
C TYR A 376 -26.56 -7.99 28.72
N VAL A 377 -26.75 -6.84 28.07
CA VAL A 377 -26.03 -5.58 28.39
C VAL A 377 -26.94 -4.43 28.81
N ASP A 378 -28.15 -4.74 29.27
CA ASP A 378 -29.19 -3.78 29.65
C ASP A 378 -29.60 -2.89 28.46
N THR A 379 -29.62 -1.57 28.66
CA THR A 379 -30.00 -0.59 27.66
C THR A 379 -28.85 -0.24 26.74
N VAL A 380 -29.14 -0.16 25.44
CA VAL A 380 -28.19 0.18 24.37
C VAL A 380 -28.78 1.31 23.54
N LYS A 381 -28.01 2.37 23.28
CA LYS A 381 -28.36 3.39 22.28
C LYS A 381 -27.62 3.11 20.98
N ASN A 382 -26.32 2.80 21.07
CA ASN A 382 -25.50 2.41 19.93
C ASN A 382 -25.58 0.91 19.64
N ARG A 383 -26.44 0.51 18.69
CA ARG A 383 -26.58 -0.90 18.29
C ARG A 383 -25.28 -1.53 17.78
N GLY A 384 -24.38 -0.72 17.20
CA GLY A 384 -23.07 -1.19 16.73
C GLY A 384 -22.16 -1.69 17.87
N ALA A 385 -22.37 -1.21 19.09
CA ALA A 385 -21.62 -1.68 20.25
C ALA A 385 -21.89 -3.16 20.59
N LEU A 386 -23.08 -3.68 20.28
CA LEU A 386 -23.40 -5.10 20.46
C LEU A 386 -22.54 -5.99 19.56
N ALA A 387 -22.31 -5.56 18.32
CA ALA A 387 -21.43 -6.25 17.37
C ALA A 387 -20.00 -6.29 17.89
N LYS A 388 -19.44 -5.15 18.31
CA LYS A 388 -18.10 -5.06 18.88
C LYS A 388 -17.93 -5.92 20.13
N ALA A 389 -18.92 -5.89 21.02
CA ALA A 389 -18.92 -6.73 22.22
C ALA A 389 -18.92 -8.22 21.86
N ALA A 390 -19.71 -8.64 20.87
CA ALA A 390 -19.73 -10.02 20.40
C ALA A 390 -18.38 -10.46 19.80
N ASP A 391 -17.79 -9.61 18.94
CA ASP A 391 -16.47 -9.84 18.35
C ASP A 391 -15.37 -9.92 19.43
N PHE A 392 -15.47 -9.11 20.49
CA PHE A 392 -14.52 -9.13 21.61
C PHE A 392 -14.65 -10.41 22.45
N LEU A 393 -15.87 -10.81 22.81
CA LEU A 393 -16.10 -12.07 23.56
C LEU A 393 -15.60 -13.29 22.79
N LEU A 394 -15.61 -13.27 21.45
CA LEU A 394 -15.14 -14.37 20.61
C LEU A 394 -13.61 -14.60 20.71
N LYS A 395 -12.87 -13.59 21.18
CA LYS A 395 -11.42 -13.69 21.47
C LYS A 395 -11.13 -14.48 22.75
N MET A 396 -12.12 -14.70 23.62
CA MET A 396 -11.93 -15.48 24.85
C MET A 396 -11.59 -16.94 24.54
N GLU A 397 -10.69 -17.51 25.33
CA GLU A 397 -10.34 -18.92 25.24
C GLU A 397 -11.57 -19.81 25.47
N GLY A 398 -11.73 -20.84 24.64
CA GLY A 398 -12.86 -21.77 24.69
C GLY A 398 -14.17 -21.26 24.05
N ILE A 399 -14.32 -19.95 23.83
CA ILE A 399 -15.54 -19.39 23.21
C ILE A 399 -15.47 -19.47 21.69
N THR A 400 -16.46 -20.10 21.05
CA THR A 400 -16.55 -20.27 19.60
C THR A 400 -17.73 -19.55 18.98
N THR A 401 -18.77 -19.26 19.77
CA THR A 401 -19.98 -18.54 19.34
C THR A 401 -20.39 -17.55 20.43
N THR A 402 -20.85 -16.38 20.04
CA THR A 402 -21.30 -15.33 20.95
C THR A 402 -22.65 -14.78 20.53
N PHE A 403 -23.47 -14.43 21.52
CA PHE A 403 -24.73 -13.71 21.37
C PHE A 403 -24.74 -12.58 22.40
N VAL A 404 -24.70 -11.34 21.94
CA VAL A 404 -24.80 -10.16 22.81
C VAL A 404 -26.07 -9.41 22.48
N PHE A 405 -26.88 -9.12 23.49
CA PHE A 405 -28.18 -8.50 23.31
C PHE A 405 -28.51 -7.45 24.36
N GLY A 406 -29.30 -6.46 23.97
CA GLY A 406 -29.69 -5.35 24.81
C GLY A 406 -30.95 -4.66 24.30
N ILE A 407 -31.54 -3.81 25.13
CA ILE A 407 -32.81 -3.13 24.87
C ILE A 407 -32.56 -1.72 24.35
N SER A 408 -33.23 -1.33 23.28
CA SER A 408 -33.28 0.06 22.79
C SER A 408 -34.72 0.42 22.45
N GLY A 409 -35.33 1.29 23.25
CA GLY A 409 -36.76 1.59 23.14
C GLY A 409 -37.59 0.34 23.43
N SER A 410 -38.61 0.07 22.60
CA SER A 410 -39.50 -1.09 22.73
C SER A 410 -38.96 -2.36 22.05
N LYS A 411 -37.64 -2.45 21.78
CA LYS A 411 -37.03 -3.57 21.05
C LYS A 411 -35.80 -4.11 21.73
N ILE A 412 -35.63 -5.43 21.66
CA ILE A 412 -34.39 -6.13 21.99
C ILE A 412 -33.60 -6.30 20.69
N TYR A 413 -32.34 -5.89 20.71
CA TYR A 413 -31.40 -6.08 19.62
C TYR A 413 -30.41 -7.16 20.00
N ILE A 414 -30.09 -8.03 19.05
CA ILE A 414 -29.22 -9.18 19.25
C ILE A 414 -28.15 -9.16 18.15
N SER A 415 -26.89 -9.31 18.54
CA SER A 415 -25.77 -9.50 17.62
C SER A 415 -25.09 -10.84 17.93
N ALA A 416 -24.83 -11.62 16.89
CA ALA A 416 -24.12 -12.89 17.00
C ALA A 416 -22.89 -12.96 16.13
N ARG A 417 -21.88 -13.68 16.64
CA ARG A 417 -20.63 -13.99 15.95
C ARG A 417 -20.23 -15.43 16.19
N THR A 418 -19.66 -16.09 15.18
CA THR A 418 -19.09 -17.43 15.35
C THR A 418 -17.80 -17.59 14.54
N LYS A 419 -16.86 -18.33 15.13
CA LYS A 419 -15.68 -18.89 14.44
C LYS A 419 -15.83 -20.39 14.15
N ASP A 420 -16.91 -21.01 14.60
CA ASP A 420 -17.25 -22.40 14.30
C ASP A 420 -17.99 -22.49 12.96
N LEU A 421 -17.33 -23.08 11.96
CA LEU A 421 -17.88 -23.24 10.60
C LEU A 421 -19.09 -24.18 10.53
N ARG A 422 -19.38 -24.93 11.60
CA ARG A 422 -20.55 -25.83 11.68
C ARG A 422 -21.83 -25.10 12.11
N ILE A 423 -21.69 -23.87 12.63
CA ILE A 423 -22.80 -23.06 13.13
C ILE A 423 -23.08 -21.94 12.12
N ASP A 424 -24.33 -21.80 11.69
CA ASP A 424 -24.80 -20.67 10.89
C ASP A 424 -25.62 -19.73 11.78
N VAL A 425 -24.98 -18.65 12.28
CA VAL A 425 -25.69 -17.69 13.14
C VAL A 425 -26.74 -16.88 12.37
N GLY A 426 -26.61 -16.74 11.05
CA GLY A 426 -27.60 -16.09 10.19
C GLY A 426 -28.90 -16.88 10.12
N GLU A 427 -28.80 -18.19 9.95
CA GLU A 427 -29.96 -19.08 10.00
C GLU A 427 -30.58 -19.15 11.39
N ILE A 428 -29.76 -19.17 12.45
CA ILE A 428 -30.26 -19.12 13.83
C ILE A 428 -31.06 -17.84 14.06
N MET A 429 -30.52 -16.67 13.72
CA MET A 429 -31.23 -15.38 13.87
C MET A 429 -32.54 -15.34 13.08
N ARG A 430 -32.55 -15.88 11.86
CA ARG A 430 -33.74 -15.94 11.00
C ARG A 430 -34.83 -16.81 11.62
N LYS A 431 -34.49 -18.03 12.05
CA LYS A 431 -35.45 -18.99 12.62
C LYS A 431 -35.93 -18.59 14.01
N ALA A 432 -35.04 -18.06 14.85
CA ALA A 432 -35.35 -17.70 16.23
C ALA A 432 -36.11 -16.38 16.34
N PHE A 433 -35.72 -15.38 15.56
CA PHE A 433 -36.07 -13.98 15.83
C PHE A 433 -36.49 -13.19 14.59
N GLY A 434 -36.61 -13.83 13.41
CA GLY A 434 -36.93 -13.14 12.15
C GLY A 434 -35.83 -12.18 11.67
N GLY A 435 -34.60 -12.34 12.17
CA GLY A 435 -33.43 -11.57 11.75
C GLY A 435 -32.71 -12.17 10.56
N GLY A 436 -31.40 -11.91 10.45
CA GLY A 436 -30.59 -12.46 9.38
C GLY A 436 -29.13 -12.01 9.42
N GLY A 437 -28.36 -12.46 8.44
CA GLY A 437 -26.95 -12.17 8.31
C GLY A 437 -26.22 -13.27 7.55
N HIS A 438 -24.91 -13.29 7.69
CA HIS A 438 -24.04 -14.31 7.13
C HIS A 438 -23.78 -15.42 8.16
N GLN A 439 -23.23 -16.54 7.68
CA GLN A 439 -22.92 -17.70 8.52
C GLN A 439 -22.12 -17.35 9.78
N LYS A 440 -21.17 -16.41 9.69
CA LYS A 440 -20.28 -16.01 10.79
C LYS A 440 -20.78 -14.82 11.62
N ALA A 441 -21.69 -14.02 11.07
CA ALA A 441 -22.10 -12.75 11.68
C ALA A 441 -23.54 -12.42 11.31
N ALA A 442 -24.39 -12.24 12.30
CA ALA A 442 -25.81 -11.99 12.11
C ALA A 442 -26.39 -11.09 13.20
N ALA A 443 -27.55 -10.52 12.91
CA ALA A 443 -28.27 -9.69 13.85
C ALA A 443 -29.78 -9.93 13.76
N ALA A 444 -30.48 -9.63 14.85
CA ALA A 444 -31.94 -9.63 14.91
C ALA A 444 -32.44 -8.50 15.79
N SER A 445 -33.71 -8.15 15.60
CA SER A 445 -34.45 -7.28 16.52
C SER A 445 -35.83 -7.86 16.77
N ILE A 446 -36.24 -7.92 18.03
CA ILE A 446 -37.58 -8.37 18.43
C ILE A 446 -38.27 -7.31 19.28
N ASP A 447 -39.60 -7.25 19.21
CA ASP A 447 -40.38 -6.36 20.08
C ASP A 447 -40.33 -6.86 21.53
N LEU A 448 -40.17 -5.92 22.46
CA LEU A 448 -40.09 -6.21 23.90
C LEU A 448 -41.44 -6.74 24.44
N GLY A 449 -42.55 -6.32 23.82
CA GLY A 449 -43.88 -6.87 24.05
C GLY A 449 -44.28 -6.87 25.52
N ILE A 450 -44.70 -8.02 26.04
CA ILE A 450 -45.16 -8.17 27.44
C ILE A 450 -44.11 -7.75 28.48
N PHE A 451 -42.81 -7.80 28.13
CA PHE A 451 -41.73 -7.41 29.02
C PHE A 451 -41.63 -5.89 29.23
N GLU A 452 -42.27 -5.08 28.38
CA GLU A 452 -42.28 -3.61 28.51
C GLU A 452 -42.96 -3.15 29.81
N SER A 453 -43.88 -3.95 30.35
CA SER A 453 -44.59 -3.66 31.61
C SER A 453 -43.78 -3.95 32.87
N VAL A 454 -42.61 -4.60 32.75
CA VAL A 454 -41.76 -4.97 33.89
C VAL A 454 -40.87 -3.79 34.29
N SER A 455 -41.14 -3.19 35.44
CA SER A 455 -40.41 -2.02 35.96
C SER A 455 -39.13 -2.37 36.72
N ASP A 456 -39.04 -3.58 37.27
CA ASP A 456 -37.86 -4.07 37.98
C ASP A 456 -36.79 -4.56 36.99
N LYS A 457 -35.58 -3.98 37.08
CA LYS A 457 -34.49 -4.25 36.14
C LYS A 457 -33.96 -5.68 36.22
N ASP A 458 -33.86 -6.23 37.43
CA ASP A 458 -33.31 -7.58 37.63
C ASP A 458 -34.29 -8.64 37.12
N SER A 459 -35.59 -8.45 37.37
CA SER A 459 -36.66 -9.28 36.83
C SER A 459 -36.72 -9.21 35.30
N LEU A 460 -36.65 -8.00 34.72
CA LEU A 460 -36.63 -7.81 33.28
C LEU A 460 -35.42 -8.50 32.64
N ARG A 461 -34.23 -8.31 33.22
CA ARG A 461 -32.99 -8.97 32.80
C ARG A 461 -33.16 -10.48 32.76
N LYS A 462 -33.63 -11.09 33.86
CA LYS A 462 -33.78 -12.54 33.97
C LYS A 462 -34.74 -13.09 32.91
N LEU A 463 -35.90 -12.44 32.75
CA LEU A 463 -36.91 -12.85 31.76
C LEU A 463 -36.40 -12.75 30.32
N VAL A 464 -35.71 -11.65 29.98
CA VAL A 464 -35.14 -11.46 28.64
C VAL A 464 -34.01 -12.45 28.39
N GLU A 465 -33.09 -12.65 29.34
CA GLU A 465 -32.02 -13.63 29.23
C GLU A 465 -32.56 -15.05 29.01
N GLU A 466 -33.53 -15.49 29.83
CA GLU A 466 -34.15 -16.81 29.71
C GLU A 466 -34.87 -16.97 28.37
N ALA A 467 -35.71 -16.00 27.97
CA ALA A 467 -36.45 -16.09 26.71
C ALA A 467 -35.53 -16.16 25.48
N ILE A 468 -34.48 -15.34 25.43
CA ILE A 468 -33.50 -15.33 24.34
C ILE A 468 -32.69 -16.62 24.33
N GLN A 469 -32.20 -17.06 25.50
CA GLN A 469 -31.42 -18.28 25.62
C GLN A 469 -32.22 -19.50 25.17
N THR A 470 -33.43 -19.70 25.71
CA THR A 470 -34.30 -20.83 25.35
C THR A 470 -34.54 -20.84 23.84
N LYS A 471 -34.83 -19.69 23.23
CA LYS A 471 -35.11 -19.64 21.79
C LYS A 471 -33.90 -19.96 20.92
N ILE A 472 -32.70 -19.50 21.31
CA ILE A 472 -31.46 -19.84 20.62
C ILE A 472 -31.19 -21.35 20.71
N LEU A 473 -31.28 -21.92 21.91
CA LEU A 473 -31.02 -23.34 22.14
C LEU A 473 -32.03 -24.24 21.40
N GLU A 474 -33.31 -23.88 21.40
CA GLU A 474 -34.36 -24.58 20.64
C GLU A 474 -34.02 -24.67 19.15
N VAL A 475 -33.64 -23.54 18.53
CA VAL A 475 -33.29 -23.48 17.10
C VAL A 475 -31.99 -24.22 16.80
N MET A 476 -31.05 -24.27 17.75
CA MET A 476 -29.84 -25.07 17.66
C MET A 476 -30.10 -26.58 17.87
N GLY A 477 -31.34 -26.99 18.14
CA GLY A 477 -31.71 -28.40 18.37
C GLY A 477 -31.21 -28.93 19.71
N ILE A 478 -31.10 -28.07 20.71
CA ILE A 478 -30.58 -28.39 22.04
C ILE A 478 -31.78 -28.50 23.01
N SER A 479 -32.05 -29.70 23.54
CA SER A 479 -33.06 -29.92 24.58
C SER A 479 -32.48 -29.72 26.00
N GLU A 480 -33.32 -29.31 26.96
CA GLU A 480 -32.96 -29.05 28.37
C GLU A 480 -32.43 -30.29 29.12
N GLU A 481 -32.63 -31.51 28.62
CA GLU A 481 -32.21 -32.75 29.29
C GLU A 481 -30.67 -32.92 29.38
N GLU A 482 -29.88 -32.20 28.58
CA GLU A 482 -28.41 -32.27 28.61
C GLU A 482 -27.75 -31.33 29.63
N GLU A 483 -28.49 -30.45 30.33
CA GLU A 483 -27.95 -29.60 31.41
C GLU A 483 -27.77 -30.34 32.74
N ILE A 484 -28.52 -31.43 32.98
CA ILE A 484 -28.55 -32.11 34.30
C ILE A 484 -27.36 -33.05 34.52
N VAL A 485 -26.59 -33.40 33.48
CA VAL A 485 -25.53 -34.42 33.60
C VAL A 485 -24.18 -33.85 34.05
N LYS A 486 -24.03 -32.52 34.22
CA LYS A 486 -22.76 -31.90 34.66
C LYS A 486 -22.92 -30.69 35.59
N SER A 487 -23.78 -30.79 36.61
CA SER A 487 -23.70 -29.90 37.78
C SER A 487 -22.73 -30.46 38.82
#